data_AF-A0A1Z9BY52-F1
#
_entry.id   AF-A0A1Z9BY52-F1
#
_cell.length_a   1.000
_cell.length_b   1.000
_cell.length_c   1.000
_cell.angle_alpha   90.00
_cell.angle_beta   90.00
_cell.angle_gamma   90.00
#
_symmetry.space_group_name_H-M   'P 1'
#
loop_
_entity.id
_entity.type
_entity.pdbx_description
1 polymer ?
#
loop_
_entity_poly.entity_id
_entity_poly.type
_entity_poly.pdbx_seq_one_letter_code
_entity_poly.pdbx_strand_id
1 'polypeptide(L)'
;MPLDEEVAVVESSNSGGGASGAPEQGAASSKVTRRSVASGQESTGVSPSSGAPPSVPEVGFLTGSADPIRHWVGEHPECLESGLILEDPGRRSQRGSFDLEEAGAFDWMARSGAGDWVAIFVRSGRSGPSLVSEALQAVGWMRKHLCQGKEGARAIVLLDGIPEDLGYAASAVGEMVSFRTWRVAVTFEALNI
;
A
#
# COMPACT_ATOMS: atom_id res chain seq x y z
N MET A 1 -5.51 38.35 -46.65
CA MET A 1 -6.26 39.47 -47.26
C MET A 1 -6.90 38.98 -48.56
N PRO A 2 -8.24 38.81 -48.63
CA PRO A 2 -9.19 38.56 -47.52
C PRO A 2 -8.97 37.10 -47.02
N LEU A 3 -9.88 36.16 -46.70
CA LEU A 3 -11.32 36.09 -46.34
C LEU A 3 -11.33 35.42 -44.94
N ASP A 4 -12.10 35.79 -43.91
CA ASP A 4 -13.55 35.98 -43.70
C ASP A 4 -14.29 34.71 -43.21
N GLU A 5 -14.84 34.84 -41.99
CA GLU A 5 -15.92 34.07 -41.32
C GLU A 5 -15.69 32.54 -41.07
N GLU A 6 -16.38 31.87 -40.13
CA GLU A 6 -17.63 32.17 -39.41
C GLU A 6 -17.57 31.80 -37.91
N VAL A 7 -18.52 32.30 -37.09
CA VAL A 7 -18.64 32.03 -35.64
C VAL A 7 -19.82 31.09 -35.36
N ALA A 8 -19.58 30.03 -34.57
CA ALA A 8 -20.65 29.13 -34.10
C ALA A 8 -20.79 29.20 -32.56
N VAL A 9 -21.82 29.89 -32.09
CA VAL A 9 -22.27 29.87 -30.68
C VAL A 9 -23.39 28.85 -30.53
N VAL A 10 -23.33 28.00 -29.50
CA VAL A 10 -24.46 27.17 -29.07
C VAL A 10 -24.62 27.27 -27.55
N GLU A 11 -25.41 28.25 -27.12
CA GLU A 11 -26.14 28.15 -25.85
C GLU A 11 -27.47 27.44 -26.08
N SER A 12 -27.84 26.53 -25.18
CA SER A 12 -29.24 26.23 -24.87
C SER A 12 -29.34 25.49 -23.54
N SER A 13 -29.66 26.24 -22.49
CA SER A 13 -30.08 25.70 -21.20
C SER A 13 -31.35 24.87 -21.34
N ASN A 14 -31.54 23.88 -20.46
CA ASN A 14 -32.89 23.49 -20.05
C ASN A 14 -32.95 23.28 -18.52
N SER A 15 -34.12 23.51 -17.94
CA SER A 15 -34.33 23.73 -16.51
C SER A 15 -35.44 22.83 -15.94
N GLY A 16 -35.38 22.61 -14.62
CA GLY A 16 -36.39 21.87 -13.87
C GLY A 16 -35.79 20.73 -13.04
N GLY A 17 -36.03 20.60 -11.73
CA GLY A 17 -36.68 21.52 -10.78
C GLY A 17 -37.82 20.89 -10.00
N GLY A 18 -37.76 21.01 -8.67
CA GLY A 18 -38.87 20.72 -7.75
C GLY A 18 -38.58 19.65 -6.68
N ALA A 19 -38.63 20.09 -5.42
CA ALA A 19 -39.32 19.46 -4.26
C ALA A 19 -39.11 17.96 -3.90
N SER A 20 -39.38 17.50 -2.68
CA SER A 20 -39.41 18.07 -1.31
C SER A 20 -39.74 16.89 -0.37
N GLY A 21 -39.18 16.80 0.84
CA GLY A 21 -39.61 15.75 1.79
C GLY A 21 -38.63 15.34 2.88
N ALA A 22 -38.74 16.02 4.03
CA ALA A 22 -38.56 15.44 5.37
C ALA A 22 -39.93 15.61 6.09
N PRO A 23 -40.26 14.94 7.21
CA PRO A 23 -39.42 14.18 8.15
C PRO A 23 -39.82 12.66 8.13
N GLU A 24 -39.80 11.79 9.16
CA GLU A 24 -39.90 11.93 10.62
C GLU A 24 -39.28 10.77 11.43
N GLN A 25 -39.45 10.85 12.76
CA GLN A 25 -38.77 10.18 13.85
C GLN A 25 -39.16 8.69 14.01
N GLY A 26 -38.26 7.89 14.61
CA GLY A 26 -38.56 6.53 15.05
C GLY A 26 -37.72 6.13 16.27
N ALA A 27 -38.21 6.44 17.48
CA ALA A 27 -37.45 6.24 18.72
C ALA A 27 -37.98 5.08 19.58
N ALA A 28 -37.18 4.02 19.73
CA ALA A 28 -37.28 3.01 20.79
C ALA A 28 -35.84 2.51 21.06
N SER A 29 -35.20 2.68 22.23
CA SER A 29 -35.66 2.57 23.62
C SER A 29 -36.05 1.15 24.01
N SER A 30 -35.08 0.40 24.53
CA SER A 30 -35.28 -0.84 25.29
C SER A 30 -34.17 -1.01 26.32
N LYS A 31 -34.49 -0.70 27.59
CA LYS A 31 -33.62 -0.99 28.73
C LYS A 31 -33.75 -2.48 29.08
N VAL A 32 -32.63 -3.19 29.20
CA VAL A 32 -32.58 -4.44 29.99
C VAL A 32 -31.45 -4.34 31.00
N THR A 33 -31.80 -4.10 32.26
CA THR A 33 -30.88 -4.11 33.40
C THR A 33 -31.03 -5.42 34.18
N ARG A 34 -29.95 -6.18 34.32
CA ARG A 34 -29.67 -7.16 35.40
C ARG A 34 -28.13 -7.26 35.50
N ARG A 35 -27.54 -6.60 36.49
CA ARG A 35 -27.34 -7.02 37.90
C ARG A 35 -26.14 -7.96 38.05
N SER A 36 -25.14 -7.48 38.78
CA SER A 36 -23.96 -8.21 39.22
C SER A 36 -24.28 -9.32 40.21
N VAL A 37 -23.38 -10.29 40.30
CA VAL A 37 -22.92 -10.87 41.58
C VAL A 37 -21.41 -11.08 41.47
N ALA A 38 -20.69 -10.86 42.57
CA ALA A 38 -19.26 -11.10 42.68
C ALA A 38 -19.01 -12.21 43.70
N SER A 39 -18.12 -13.15 43.36
CA SER A 39 -17.36 -14.07 44.22
C SER A 39 -16.57 -14.99 43.26
N GLY A 40 -15.29 -15.31 43.48
CA GLY A 40 -14.41 -14.95 44.58
C GLY A 40 -13.79 -16.22 45.18
N GLN A 41 -12.58 -16.57 44.76
CA GLN A 41 -11.76 -17.56 45.44
C GLN A 41 -10.28 -17.37 45.07
N GLU A 42 -9.45 -17.12 46.08
CA GLU A 42 -8.00 -17.23 45.96
C GLU A 42 -7.62 -18.71 45.84
N SER A 43 -6.62 -19.00 45.00
CA SER A 43 -5.96 -20.31 44.94
C SER A 43 -4.45 -20.11 44.96
N THR A 44 -3.85 -20.31 46.13
CA THR A 44 -2.41 -20.19 46.39
C THR A 44 -1.62 -21.36 45.80
N GLY A 45 -1.53 -21.39 44.46
CA GLY A 45 -0.73 -22.36 43.71
C GLY A 45 0.77 -22.00 43.77
N VAL A 46 1.59 -22.92 44.28
CA VAL A 46 3.06 -22.77 44.32
C VAL A 46 3.63 -23.02 42.92
N SER A 47 4.12 -21.97 42.27
CA SER A 47 4.89 -22.11 41.02
C SER A 47 6.30 -22.65 41.30
N PRO A 48 6.77 -23.69 40.58
CA PRO A 48 8.14 -24.18 40.70
C PRO A 48 9.15 -23.16 40.15
N SER A 49 10.42 -23.30 40.53
CA SER A 49 11.50 -22.43 40.08
C SER A 49 11.72 -22.54 38.56
N SER A 50 11.18 -21.58 37.81
CA SER A 50 11.43 -21.45 36.38
C SER A 50 12.89 -21.07 36.16
N GLY A 51 13.71 -22.04 35.73
CA GLY A 51 15.03 -21.74 35.18
C GLY A 51 14.83 -20.92 33.91
N ALA A 52 15.33 -19.68 33.89
CA ALA A 52 15.17 -18.81 32.75
C ALA A 52 15.72 -19.49 31.49
N PRO A 53 14.95 -19.54 30.37
CA PRO A 53 15.50 -20.02 29.11
C PRO A 53 16.69 -19.13 28.72
N PRO A 54 17.69 -19.66 27.99
CA PRO A 54 18.76 -18.83 27.48
C PRO A 54 18.14 -17.70 26.65
N SER A 55 18.58 -16.46 26.92
CA SER A 55 18.08 -15.28 26.22
C SER A 55 18.30 -15.47 24.72
N VAL A 56 17.20 -15.66 23.98
CA VAL A 56 17.24 -15.61 22.52
C VAL A 56 17.86 -14.26 22.16
N PRO A 57 18.91 -14.20 21.32
CA PRO A 57 19.54 -12.94 20.97
C PRO A 57 18.46 -12.02 20.40
N GLU A 58 18.27 -10.88 21.05
CA GLU A 58 17.22 -9.93 20.70
C GLU A 58 17.50 -9.45 19.27
N VAL A 59 16.61 -9.79 18.34
CA VAL A 59 16.78 -9.49 16.92
C VAL A 59 16.49 -8.02 16.70
N GLY A 60 17.49 -7.19 17.02
CA GLY A 60 17.44 -5.74 16.88
C GLY A 60 17.18 -5.36 15.43
N PHE A 61 15.97 -4.84 15.17
CA PHE A 61 15.61 -4.34 13.86
C PHE A 61 16.43 -3.09 13.55
N LEU A 62 17.39 -3.21 12.62
CA LEU A 62 18.11 -2.05 12.09
C LEU A 62 17.17 -1.23 11.20
N THR A 63 16.39 -0.34 11.83
CA THR A 63 15.60 0.70 11.16
C THR A 63 16.51 1.79 10.60
N GLY A 64 17.30 1.44 9.59
CA GLY A 64 18.08 2.38 8.80
C GLY A 64 17.20 3.14 7.80
N SER A 65 17.83 3.98 6.96
CA SER A 65 17.13 4.54 5.80
C SER A 65 16.62 3.42 4.88
N ALA A 66 15.56 3.70 4.14
CA ALA A 66 15.08 2.81 3.07
C ALA A 66 16.03 2.75 1.86
N ASP A 67 17.03 3.64 1.74
CA ASP A 67 17.89 3.75 0.55
C ASP A 67 18.72 2.50 0.21
N PRO A 68 19.34 1.77 1.16
CA PRO A 68 20.02 0.51 0.87
C PRO A 68 19.05 -0.56 0.36
N ILE A 69 17.79 -0.51 0.79
CA ILE A 69 16.73 -1.42 0.33
C ILE A 69 16.23 -1.03 -1.06
N ARG A 70 16.10 0.27 -1.36
CA ARG A 70 15.84 0.78 -2.73
C ARG A 70 16.90 0.29 -3.71
N HIS A 71 18.18 0.42 -3.33
CA HIS A 71 19.30 -0.04 -4.14
C HIS A 71 19.29 -1.57 -4.30
N TRP A 72 19.12 -2.33 -3.21
CA TRP A 72 19.03 -3.79 -3.28
C TRP A 72 17.89 -4.28 -4.18
N VAL A 73 16.72 -3.63 -4.13
CA VAL A 73 15.58 -3.93 -5.03
C VAL A 73 15.89 -3.57 -6.49
N GLY A 74 16.74 -2.56 -6.73
CA GLY A 74 17.24 -2.21 -8.06
C GLY A 74 18.12 -3.29 -8.68
N GLU A 75 19.03 -3.87 -7.88
CA GLU A 75 19.94 -4.93 -8.33
C GLU A 75 19.29 -6.33 -8.32
N HIS A 76 18.34 -6.58 -7.41
CA HIS A 76 17.74 -7.90 -7.13
C HIS A 76 16.20 -7.88 -7.07
N PRO A 77 15.49 -7.51 -8.16
CA PRO A 77 14.02 -7.54 -8.21
C PRO A 77 13.43 -8.94 -8.02
N GLU A 78 14.18 -10.00 -8.35
CA GLU A 78 13.80 -11.40 -8.15
C GLU A 78 13.59 -11.79 -6.69
N CYS A 79 14.17 -11.04 -5.73
CA CYS A 79 13.88 -11.19 -4.31
C CYS A 79 12.43 -10.85 -3.95
N LEU A 80 11.75 -10.03 -4.77
CA LEU A 80 10.34 -9.72 -4.61
C LEU A 80 9.47 -10.75 -5.33
N GLU A 81 9.78 -11.08 -6.58
CA GLU A 81 8.99 -12.05 -7.34
C GLU A 81 9.78 -12.70 -8.46
N SER A 82 9.66 -14.03 -8.59
CA SER A 82 10.34 -14.80 -9.64
C SER A 82 9.92 -14.34 -11.03
N GLY A 83 10.87 -13.85 -11.82
CA GLY A 83 10.61 -13.33 -13.17
C GLY A 83 10.14 -11.86 -13.20
N LEU A 84 10.28 -11.12 -12.10
CA LEU A 84 10.11 -9.67 -12.08
C LEU A 84 11.29 -8.99 -12.78
N ILE A 85 11.02 -8.16 -13.78
CA ILE A 85 12.04 -7.43 -14.54
C ILE A 85 11.77 -5.93 -14.39
N LEU A 86 12.75 -5.15 -13.93
CA LEU A 86 12.60 -3.69 -13.82
C LEU A 86 12.61 -3.04 -15.21
N GLU A 87 11.78 -2.02 -15.38
CA GLU A 87 11.73 -1.16 -16.56
C GLU A 87 12.43 0.17 -16.24
N ASP A 88 13.42 0.53 -17.05
CA ASP A 88 14.17 1.79 -16.93
C ASP A 88 13.26 2.97 -17.32
N PRO A 89 12.94 3.89 -16.39
CA PRO A 89 12.03 5.01 -16.67
C PRO A 89 12.63 6.07 -17.60
N GLY A 90 13.97 6.13 -17.74
CA GLY A 90 14.65 6.95 -18.75
C GLY A 90 14.58 6.34 -20.16
N ARG A 91 14.25 5.06 -20.27
CA ARG A 91 14.12 4.36 -21.55
C ARG A 91 12.77 4.68 -22.17
N ARG A 92 12.77 5.41 -23.29
CA ARG A 92 11.58 5.53 -24.16
C ARG A 92 11.09 4.13 -24.55
N SER A 93 10.00 3.68 -23.91
CA SER A 93 9.27 2.51 -24.36
C SER A 93 8.63 2.79 -25.72
N GLN A 94 8.30 1.75 -26.46
CA GLN A 94 7.49 1.90 -27.68
C GLN A 94 6.05 2.35 -27.38
N ARG A 95 5.66 2.47 -26.10
CA ARG A 95 4.34 2.94 -25.66
C ARG A 95 4.34 4.42 -25.20
N GLY A 96 5.49 5.05 -25.00
CA GLY A 96 5.59 6.48 -24.69
C GLY A 96 6.74 6.87 -23.75
N SER A 97 6.70 8.13 -23.32
CA SER A 97 7.49 8.63 -22.18
C SER A 97 6.72 8.37 -20.89
N PHE A 98 7.41 7.95 -19.84
CA PHE A 98 6.79 7.73 -18.53
C PHE A 98 6.75 9.05 -17.75
N ASP A 99 5.56 9.65 -17.61
CA ASP A 99 5.35 10.78 -16.71
C ASP A 99 5.12 10.25 -15.29
N LEU A 100 6.21 10.16 -14.52
CA LEU A 100 6.19 9.67 -13.14
C LEU A 100 5.65 10.70 -12.14
N GLU A 101 5.54 11.98 -12.52
CA GLU A 101 4.96 13.00 -11.64
C GLU A 101 3.44 12.84 -11.60
N GLU A 102 2.78 12.58 -12.74
CA GLU A 102 1.36 12.17 -12.75
C GLU A 102 1.14 10.78 -12.09
N ALA A 103 2.06 9.83 -12.31
CA ALA A 103 1.90 8.45 -11.86
C ALA A 103 1.94 8.28 -10.34
N GLY A 104 2.50 9.24 -9.62
CA GLY A 104 2.82 9.16 -8.21
C GLY A 104 4.20 8.53 -7.97
N ALA A 105 4.88 9.00 -6.92
CA ALA A 105 6.31 8.75 -6.70
C ALA A 105 6.63 7.32 -6.18
N PHE A 106 6.35 6.28 -6.96
CA PHE A 106 6.91 4.95 -6.73
C PHE A 106 8.41 4.90 -7.03
N ASP A 107 9.11 3.97 -6.39
CA ASP A 107 10.58 3.89 -6.43
C ASP A 107 11.06 3.15 -7.68
N TRP A 108 10.33 2.12 -8.12
CA TRP A 108 10.62 1.36 -9.34
C TRP A 108 9.34 0.93 -10.08
N MET A 109 9.47 0.69 -11.39
CA MET A 109 8.46 0.07 -12.24
C MET A 109 9.00 -1.25 -12.79
N ALA A 110 8.14 -2.25 -12.96
CA ALA A 110 8.53 -3.57 -13.41
C ALA A 110 7.44 -4.28 -14.23
N ARG A 111 7.84 -5.36 -14.90
CA ARG A 111 6.98 -6.35 -15.56
C ARG A 111 7.03 -7.66 -14.78
N SER A 112 5.87 -8.26 -14.49
CA SER A 112 5.80 -9.61 -13.91
C SER A 112 6.13 -10.67 -14.95
N GLY A 113 6.48 -11.89 -14.50
CA GLY A 113 6.66 -13.05 -15.39
C GLY A 113 5.38 -13.46 -16.15
N ALA A 114 4.21 -12.96 -15.76
CA ALA A 114 2.95 -13.13 -16.47
C ALA A 114 2.64 -12.01 -17.49
N GLY A 115 3.42 -10.93 -17.50
CA GLY A 115 3.18 -9.77 -18.36
C GLY A 115 2.24 -8.70 -17.76
N ASP A 116 2.15 -8.59 -16.44
CA ASP A 116 1.49 -7.47 -15.74
C ASP A 116 2.46 -6.34 -15.45
N TRP A 117 1.93 -5.12 -15.26
CA TRP A 117 2.69 -3.98 -14.76
C TRP A 117 2.72 -3.97 -13.22
N VAL A 118 3.88 -3.68 -12.65
CA VAL A 118 4.10 -3.69 -11.21
C VAL A 118 4.81 -2.40 -10.80
N ALA A 119 4.14 -1.58 -9.97
CA ALA A 119 4.78 -0.45 -9.28
C ALA A 119 5.34 -0.95 -7.95
N ILE A 120 6.57 -0.56 -7.63
CA ILE A 120 7.29 -1.00 -6.43
C ILE A 120 7.59 0.22 -5.57
N PHE A 121 7.16 0.17 -4.31
CA PHE A 121 7.34 1.22 -3.33
C PHE A 121 8.26 0.73 -2.21
N VAL A 122 9.21 1.57 -1.80
CA VAL A 122 9.98 1.36 -0.58
C VAL A 122 9.69 2.53 0.36
N ARG A 123 9.10 2.22 1.52
CA ARG A 123 8.56 3.21 2.45
C ARG A 123 8.95 2.92 3.89
N SER A 124 9.07 4.00 4.65
CA SER A 124 9.43 4.02 6.06
C SER A 124 8.56 5.04 6.79
N GLY A 125 7.97 4.68 7.94
CA GLY A 125 7.17 5.60 8.76
C GLY A 125 6.01 6.28 8.00
N ARG A 126 5.12 5.50 7.37
CA ARG A 126 3.91 5.97 6.68
C ARG A 126 2.66 5.26 7.23
N SER A 127 1.52 5.93 7.21
CA SER A 127 0.23 5.36 7.61
C SER A 127 -0.36 4.46 6.52
N GLY A 128 -1.12 3.44 6.92
CA GLY A 128 -1.78 2.48 6.04
C GLY A 128 -2.62 3.12 4.92
N PRO A 129 -3.51 4.08 5.21
CA PRO A 129 -4.30 4.79 4.20
C PRO A 129 -3.44 5.57 3.19
N SER A 130 -2.32 6.19 3.62
CA SER A 130 -1.40 6.89 2.72
C SER A 130 -0.79 5.91 1.73
N LEU A 131 -0.23 4.81 2.24
CA LEU A 131 0.39 3.75 1.44
C LEU A 131 -0.59 3.14 0.43
N VAL A 132 -1.84 2.91 0.84
CA VAL A 132 -2.92 2.43 -0.04
C VAL A 132 -3.25 3.45 -1.12
N SER A 133 -3.35 4.75 -0.80
CA SER A 133 -3.63 5.79 -1.80
C SER A 133 -2.49 5.96 -2.82
N GLU A 134 -1.23 5.99 -2.37
CA GLU A 134 -0.05 6.05 -3.25
C GLU A 134 -0.02 4.84 -4.22
N ALA A 135 -0.25 3.64 -3.70
CA ALA A 135 -0.27 2.42 -4.49
C ALA A 135 -1.44 2.36 -5.50
N LEU A 136 -2.65 2.77 -5.09
CA LEU A 136 -3.81 2.81 -5.98
C LEU A 136 -3.70 3.88 -7.08
N GLN A 137 -3.09 5.03 -6.80
CA GLN A 137 -2.82 6.05 -7.83
C GLN A 137 -1.92 5.47 -8.93
N ALA A 138 -0.78 4.87 -8.56
CA ALA A 138 0.13 4.26 -9.50
C ALA A 138 -0.51 3.13 -10.31
N VAL A 139 -1.30 2.26 -9.67
CA VAL A 139 -2.03 1.19 -10.37
C VAL A 139 -3.09 1.75 -11.31
N GLY A 140 -3.81 2.81 -10.94
CA GLY A 140 -4.76 3.50 -11.80
C GLY A 140 -4.09 4.12 -13.03
N TRP A 141 -2.94 4.78 -12.85
CA TRP A 141 -2.15 5.37 -13.92
C TRP A 141 -1.59 4.30 -14.87
N MET A 142 -0.95 3.23 -14.34
CA MET A 142 -0.47 2.12 -15.17
C MET A 142 -1.59 1.45 -15.98
N ARG A 143 -2.79 1.28 -15.40
CA ARG A 143 -3.96 0.74 -16.11
C ARG A 143 -4.48 1.67 -17.20
N LYS A 144 -4.42 2.99 -16.99
CA LYS A 144 -4.87 4.00 -17.95
C LYS A 144 -3.90 4.17 -19.13
N HIS A 145 -2.60 4.03 -18.89
CA HIS A 145 -1.58 4.45 -19.86
C HIS A 145 -0.68 3.32 -20.39
N LEU A 146 -0.43 2.26 -19.61
CA LEU A 146 0.54 1.21 -19.95
C LEU A 146 -0.11 -0.14 -20.31
N CYS A 147 -1.15 -0.56 -19.58
CA CYS A 147 -1.85 -1.83 -19.79
C CYS A 147 -2.49 -1.93 -21.19
N GLN A 148 -2.28 -3.04 -21.88
CA GLN A 148 -2.93 -3.34 -23.16
C GLN A 148 -3.61 -4.71 -23.17
N GLY A 149 -4.86 -4.77 -23.65
CA GLY A 149 -5.60 -6.01 -23.89
C GLY A 149 -5.95 -6.81 -22.62
N LYS A 150 -5.04 -7.67 -22.17
CA LYS A 150 -5.19 -8.53 -20.98
C LYS A 150 -4.16 -8.26 -19.88
N GLU A 151 -3.21 -7.35 -20.10
CA GLU A 151 -2.19 -7.01 -19.09
C GLU A 151 -2.84 -6.37 -17.86
N GLY A 152 -2.61 -6.93 -16.68
CA GLY A 152 -3.00 -6.30 -15.41
C GLY A 152 -2.03 -5.21 -14.98
N ALA A 153 -2.38 -4.51 -13.90
CA ALA A 153 -1.40 -3.81 -13.08
C ALA A 153 -1.73 -3.91 -11.59
N ARG A 154 -0.68 -3.94 -10.76
CA ARG A 154 -0.72 -4.03 -9.29
C ARG A 154 0.49 -3.34 -8.65
N ALA A 155 0.53 -3.29 -7.33
CA ALA A 155 1.65 -2.73 -6.58
C ALA A 155 2.29 -3.74 -5.60
N ILE A 156 3.59 -3.54 -5.34
CA ILE A 156 4.33 -4.15 -4.24
C ILE A 156 4.80 -3.01 -3.33
N VAL A 157 4.36 -3.00 -2.08
CA VAL A 157 4.74 -1.99 -1.08
C VAL A 157 5.60 -2.65 -0.01
N LEU A 158 6.87 -2.23 0.05
CA LEU A 158 7.85 -2.70 1.01
C LEU A 158 7.92 -1.73 2.20
N LEU A 159 7.91 -2.27 3.42
CA LEU A 159 7.83 -1.52 4.66
C LEU A 159 8.88 -1.96 5.70
N ASP A 160 9.46 -0.98 6.38
CA ASP A 160 10.37 -1.15 7.52
C ASP A 160 9.68 -1.75 8.76
N GLY A 161 8.43 -1.36 8.99
CA GLY A 161 7.51 -1.95 9.97
C GLY A 161 6.07 -1.90 9.46
N ILE A 162 5.20 -2.73 10.03
CA ILE A 162 3.77 -2.77 9.66
C ILE A 162 3.01 -1.70 10.47
N PRO A 163 2.38 -0.68 9.83
CA PRO A 163 1.54 0.29 10.52
C PRO A 163 0.29 -0.36 11.12
N GLU A 164 -0.11 0.07 12.32
CA GLU A 164 -1.28 -0.49 13.02
C GLU A 164 -2.59 -0.34 12.22
N ASP A 165 -2.72 0.73 11.45
CA ASP A 165 -3.88 1.05 10.62
C ASP A 165 -3.86 0.37 9.23
N LEU A 166 -2.74 -0.25 8.83
CA LEU A 166 -2.60 -0.89 7.52
C LEU A 166 -3.53 -2.10 7.36
N GLY A 167 -3.81 -2.86 8.43
CA GLY A 167 -4.66 -4.05 8.32
C GLY A 167 -6.05 -3.77 7.73
N TYR A 168 -6.70 -2.68 8.18
CA TYR A 168 -7.98 -2.25 7.63
C TYR A 168 -7.84 -1.68 6.22
N ALA A 169 -6.83 -0.83 5.97
CA ALA A 169 -6.63 -0.20 4.67
C ALA A 169 -6.31 -1.23 3.56
N ALA A 170 -5.46 -2.22 3.85
CA ALA A 170 -5.10 -3.30 2.95
C ALA A 170 -6.28 -4.24 2.64
N SER A 171 -7.21 -4.44 3.59
CA SER A 171 -8.37 -5.31 3.39
C SER A 171 -9.29 -4.85 2.24
N ALA A 172 -9.29 -3.55 1.91
CA ALA A 172 -10.12 -2.95 0.88
C ALA A 172 -9.57 -3.09 -0.56
N VAL A 173 -8.29 -3.44 -0.73
CA VAL A 173 -7.62 -3.47 -2.06
C VAL A 173 -7.31 -4.86 -2.59
N GLY A 174 -7.37 -5.90 -1.74
CA GLY A 174 -7.13 -7.29 -2.12
C GLY A 174 -5.80 -7.49 -2.85
N GLU A 175 -5.79 -8.28 -3.92
CA GLU A 175 -4.59 -8.61 -4.71
C GLU A 175 -4.01 -7.43 -5.51
N MET A 176 -4.67 -6.26 -5.52
CA MET A 176 -4.22 -5.09 -6.28
C MET A 176 -2.98 -4.41 -5.66
N VAL A 177 -2.80 -4.53 -4.33
CA VAL A 177 -1.64 -4.00 -3.62
C VAL A 177 -1.15 -5.05 -2.63
N SER A 178 0.05 -5.58 -2.86
CA SER A 178 0.71 -6.52 -1.95
C SER A 178 1.64 -5.78 -0.99
N PHE A 179 1.44 -5.98 0.31
CA PHE A 179 2.28 -5.40 1.36
C PHE A 179 3.29 -6.42 1.86
N ARG A 180 4.55 -6.02 2.01
CA ARG A 180 5.64 -6.87 2.50
C ARG A 180 6.55 -6.07 3.44
N THR A 181 7.32 -6.79 4.24
CA THR A 181 8.38 -6.22 5.08
C THR A 181 9.70 -6.95 4.81
N TRP A 182 10.82 -6.25 5.00
CA TRP A 182 12.16 -6.83 4.91
C TRP A 182 12.75 -7.04 6.30
N ARG A 183 13.82 -7.83 6.40
CA ARG A 183 14.65 -7.95 7.60
C ARG A 183 16.11 -8.00 7.19
N VAL A 184 16.93 -7.17 7.82
CA VAL A 184 18.39 -7.19 7.65
C VAL A 184 18.98 -7.93 8.86
N ALA A 185 19.74 -8.97 8.61
CA ALA A 185 20.56 -9.64 9.62
C ALA A 185 22.03 -9.25 9.37
N VAL A 186 22.73 -8.79 10.41
CA VAL A 186 24.15 -8.45 10.35
C VAL A 186 24.92 -9.44 11.21
N THR A 187 25.96 -10.05 10.64
CA THR A 187 26.93 -10.88 11.35
C THR A 187 28.27 -10.16 11.40
N PHE A 188 29.05 -10.43 12.46
CA PHE A 188 30.40 -9.89 12.64
C PHE A 188 31.36 -11.05 12.81
N GLU A 189 32.41 -11.10 11.99
CA GLU A 189 33.46 -12.11 12.05
C GLU A 189 34.75 -11.49 12.58
N ALA A 190 35.46 -12.22 13.45
CA ALA A 190 36.72 -11.76 14.01
C ALA A 190 37.86 -12.02 13.01
N LEU A 191 38.44 -10.94 12.48
CA LEU A 191 39.66 -11.02 11.67
C LEU A 191 40.85 -11.37 12.57
N ASN A 192 41.41 -12.56 12.39
CA ASN A 192 42.69 -12.94 12.98
C ASN A 192 43.81 -12.30 12.14
N ILE A 193 44.36 -11.19 12.65
CA ILE A 193 45.50 -10.43 12.11
C ILE A 193 46.56 -10.21 13.18
#